data_AF-A3N163-F1
#
_entry.id   AF-A3N163-F1
#
_cell.length_a   1.000
_cell.length_b   1.000
_cell.length_c   1.000
_cell.angle_alpha   90.00
_cell.angle_beta   90.00
_cell.angle_gamma   90.00
#
_symmetry.space_group_name_H-M   'P 1'
#
loop_
_entity.id
_entity.type
_entity.pdbx_description
1 polymer ?
#
loop_
_entity_poly.entity_id
_entity_poly.type
_entity_poly.pdbx_seq_one_letter_code
_entity_poly.pdbx_strand_id
1 'polypeptide(L)' 'MHIFEEQGINGLLPKPKGRPTMKPKYPKMPPPPKTEEERLRYRILELEAEVAYLKKLREFNQQKMRQKQPS' A
#
# COMPACT_ATOMS: atom_id res chain seq x y z
N MET A 1 23.13 32.42 26.81
CA MET A 1 23.76 32.49 25.48
C MET A 1 22.67 32.50 24.45
N HIS A 2 22.68 33.51 23.57
CA HIS A 2 21.56 33.82 22.72
C HIS A 2 21.54 32.84 21.54
N ILE A 3 20.41 32.16 21.30
CA ILE A 3 20.23 31.18 20.20
C ILE A 3 20.58 31.80 18.82
N PHE A 4 20.47 33.13 18.72
CA PHE A 4 20.90 33.92 17.57
C PHE A 4 22.42 33.92 17.32
N GLU A 5 23.25 33.96 18.36
CA GLU A 5 24.71 33.97 18.23
C GLU A 5 25.24 32.66 17.62
N GLU A 6 24.55 31.55 17.90
CA GLU A 6 24.93 30.22 17.43
C GLU A 6 24.32 29.83 16.08
N GLN A 7 23.06 30.19 15.84
CA GLN A 7 22.28 29.70 14.68
C GLN A 7 21.90 30.82 13.69
N GLY A 8 22.29 32.06 13.97
CA GLY A 8 21.93 33.24 13.17
C GLY A 8 20.42 33.40 13.02
N ILE A 9 19.97 33.80 11.83
CA ILE A 9 18.54 33.99 11.50
C ILE A 9 17.74 32.69 11.68
N ASN A 10 18.35 31.52 11.47
CA ASN A 10 17.66 30.23 11.64
C ASN A 10 17.25 29.97 13.10
N GLY A 11 17.99 30.52 14.06
CA GLY A 11 17.66 30.45 15.48
C GLY A 11 16.42 31.28 15.87
N LEU A 12 15.99 32.19 15.00
CA LEU A 12 14.77 32.99 15.16
C LEU A 12 13.54 32.29 14.53
N LEU A 13 13.76 31.31 13.65
CA LEU A 13 12.66 30.58 13.03
C LEU A 13 11.98 29.66 14.06
N PRO A 14 10.64 29.61 14.09
CA PRO A 14 9.94 28.70 14.99
C PRO A 14 10.30 27.26 14.65
N LYS A 15 10.62 26.46 15.67
CA LYS A 15 10.83 25.02 15.48
C LYS A 15 9.55 24.39 14.92
N PRO A 16 9.66 23.45 13.97
CA PRO A 16 8.50 22.76 13.42
C PRO A 16 7.71 22.12 14.57
N LYS A 17 6.45 22.52 14.71
CA LYS A 17 5.56 22.01 15.76
C LYS A 17 5.00 20.65 15.33
N GLY A 18 5.11 19.66 16.20
CA GLY A 18 4.52 18.33 16.00
C GLY A 18 5.54 17.20 15.92
N ARG A 19 5.05 15.96 15.97
CA ARG A 19 5.87 14.75 15.82
C ARG A 19 6.32 14.62 14.36
N PRO A 20 7.58 14.23 14.09
CA PRO A 20 8.00 13.86 12.74
C PRO A 20 7.03 12.84 12.14
N THR A 21 6.57 13.08 10.91
CA THR A 21 5.68 12.15 10.22
C THR A 21 6.41 10.83 9.99
N MET A 22 5.83 9.72 10.44
CA MET A 22 6.35 8.40 10.09
C MET A 22 6.09 8.14 8.61
N LYS A 23 7.06 7.53 7.93
CA LYS A 23 6.82 6.98 6.58
C LYS A 23 5.71 5.92 6.70
N PRO A 24 4.70 5.93 5.81
CA PRO A 24 3.64 4.93 5.86
C PRO A 24 4.24 3.54 5.62
N LYS A 25 3.79 2.54 6.39
CA LYS A 25 4.24 1.14 6.26
C LYS A 25 3.81 0.52 4.92
N TYR A 26 2.76 1.06 4.32
CA TYR A 26 2.19 0.57 3.07
C TYR A 26 2.12 1.71 2.05
N PRO A 27 2.18 1.38 0.74
CA PRO A 27 1.91 2.36 -0.31
C PRO A 27 0.56 3.03 -0.06
N LYS A 28 0.46 4.32 -0.37
CA LYS A 28 -0.85 4.98 -0.41
C LYS A 28 -1.72 4.28 -1.45
N MET A 29 -3.00 4.10 -1.13
CA MET A 29 -3.97 3.64 -2.12
C MET A 29 -3.97 4.59 -3.32
N PRO A 30 -4.20 4.07 -4.54
CA PRO A 30 -4.43 4.93 -5.69
C PRO A 30 -5.61 5.87 -5.39
N PRO A 31 -5.56 7.13 -5.87
CA PRO A 31 -6.68 8.04 -5.72
C PRO A 31 -7.94 7.44 -6.36
N PRO A 32 -9.14 7.79 -5.86
CA PRO A 32 -10.38 7.31 -6.47
C PRO A 32 -10.41 7.72 -7.96
N PRO A 33 -10.92 6.82 -8.83
CA PRO A 33 -11.00 7.08 -10.26
C PRO A 33 -11.85 8.32 -10.54
N LYS A 34 -11.42 9.14 -11.50
CA LYS A 34 -12.11 10.39 -11.85
C LYS A 34 -13.12 10.19 -12.98
N THR A 35 -12.94 9.13 -13.77
CA THR A 35 -13.80 8.77 -14.90
C THR A 35 -14.36 7.36 -14.73
N GLU A 36 -15.49 7.08 -15.37
CA GLU A 36 -16.09 5.74 -15.35
C GLU A 36 -15.17 4.71 -16.03
N GLU A 37 -14.44 5.11 -17.08
CA GLU A 37 -13.47 4.23 -17.74
C GLU A 37 -12.34 3.81 -16.79
N GLU A 38 -11.75 4.74 -16.04
CA GLU A 38 -10.73 4.43 -15.04
C GLU A 38 -11.28 3.49 -13.96
N ARG A 39 -12.51 3.76 -13.48
CA ARG A 39 -13.18 2.91 -12.50
C ARG A 39 -13.36 1.48 -13.01
N LEU A 40 -13.79 1.32 -14.25
CA LEU A 40 -13.96 0.00 -14.88
C LEU A 40 -12.62 -0.72 -15.05
N ARG A 41 -11.56 0.00 -15.47
CA ARG A 41 -10.20 -0.58 -15.58
C ARG A 41 -9.70 -1.11 -14.24
N TYR A 42 -9.89 -0.37 -13.14
CA TYR A 42 -9.53 -0.85 -11.81
C TYR A 42 -10.36 -2.07 -11.39
N ARG A 43 -11.67 -2.05 -11.67
CA ARG A 43 -12.53 -3.20 -11.35
C ARG A 43 -12.15 -4.45 -12.14
N ILE A 44 -11.79 -4.31 -13.41
CA ILE A 44 -11.28 -5.42 -14.23
C ILE A 44 -9.99 -5.98 -13.62
N LEU A 45 -9.03 -5.12 -13.28
CA LEU A 45 -7.76 -5.54 -12.67
C LEU A 45 -7.98 -6.30 -11.34
N GLU A 46 -8.86 -5.79 -10.48
CA GLU A 46 -9.22 -6.43 -9.22
C GLU A 46 -9.83 -7.82 -9.44
N LEU A 47 -10.79 -7.92 -10.37
CA LEU A 47 -11.44 -9.18 -10.71
C LEU A 47 -10.48 -10.19 -11.34
N GLU A 48 -9.58 -9.73 -12.21
CA GLU A 48 -8.55 -10.59 -12.81
C GLU A 48 -7.62 -11.17 -11.74
N ALA A 49 -7.19 -10.35 -10.78
CA ALA A 49 -6.38 -10.80 -9.66
C ALA A 49 -7.12 -11.82 -8.77
N GLU A 50 -8.39 -11.56 -8.45
CA GLU A 50 -9.22 -12.46 -7.65
C GLU A 50 -9.45 -13.80 -8.37
N VAL A 51 -9.79 -13.78 -9.66
CA VAL A 51 -9.96 -14.98 -10.48
C VAL A 51 -8.65 -15.77 -10.57
N ALA A 52 -7.51 -15.11 -10.76
CA ALA A 52 -6.20 -15.77 -10.79
C ALA A 52 -5.88 -16.46 -9.45
N TYR A 53 -6.15 -15.79 -8.33
CA TYR A 53 -5.97 -16.35 -7.00
C TYR A 53 -6.85 -17.59 -6.77
N LEU A 54 -8.14 -17.50 -7.10
CA LEU A 54 -9.08 -18.62 -6.96
C LEU A 54 -8.70 -19.83 -7.83
N LYS A 55 -8.21 -19.61 -9.05
CA LYS A 55 -7.68 -20.67 -9.91
C LYS A 55 -6.50 -21.38 -9.23
N LYS A 56 -5.54 -20.63 -8.69
CA LYS A 56 -4.39 -21.19 -7.96
C LYS A 56 -4.82 -21.96 -6.71
N LEU A 57 -5.78 -21.44 -5.96
CA LEU A 57 -6.33 -22.13 -4.79
C LEU A 57 -7.02 -23.45 -5.17
N ARG A 58 -7.77 -23.46 -6.27
CA ARG A 58 -8.42 -24.66 -6.80
C ARG A 58 -7.39 -25.71 -7.20
N GLU A 59 -6.35 -25.32 -7.93
CA GLU A 59 -5.23 -26.20 -8.30
C GLU A 59 -4.57 -26.82 -7.06
N PHE A 60 -4.26 -25.99 -6.06
CA PHE A 60 -3.67 -26.44 -4.80
C PHE A 60 -4.55 -27.47 -4.08
N ASN A 61 -5.85 -27.21 -3.98
CA ASN A 61 -6.79 -28.13 -3.35
C ASN A 61 -6.90 -29.45 -4.11
N GLN A 62 -6.89 -29.42 -5.45
CA GLN A 62 -6.89 -30.64 -6.26
C GLN A 62 -5.62 -31.48 -6.02
N GLN A 63 -4.44 -30.84 -5.93
CA GLN A 63 -3.20 -31.54 -5.61
C GLN A 63 -3.26 -32.20 -4.21
N LYS A 64 -3.79 -31.48 -3.21
CA LYS A 64 -4.00 -32.03 -1.87
C LYS A 64 -4.93 -33.24 -1.87
N MET A 65 -6.01 -33.21 -2.66
CA MET A 65 -6.92 -34.35 -2.78
C MET A 65 -6.25 -35.55 -3.46
N ARG A 66 -5.48 -35.33 -4.53
CA ARG A 66 -4.72 -36.38 -5.21
C ARG A 66 -3.69 -37.05 -4.30
N GLN A 67 -3.01 -36.27 -3.45
CA GLN A 67 -2.04 -36.82 -2.48
C GLN A 67 -2.69 -37.61 -1.33
N LYS A 68 -3.98 -37.39 -1.05
CA LYS A 68 -4.72 -38.08 0.02
C LYS A 68 -5.35 -39.39 -0.42
N GLN A 69 -5.47 -39.67 -1.71
CA GLN A 69 -5.95 -40.95 -2.20
C GLN A 69 -4.78 -41.95 -2.19
N PRO A 70 -4.81 -43.04 -1.40
CA PRO A 70 -3.83 -44.11 -1.52
C PRO A 70 -4.02 -44.82 -2.87
N SER A 71 -2.91 -45.28 -3.45
CA SER A 71 -2.88 -46.14 -4.64
C SER A 71 -3.53 -47.49 -4.38
#